data_AF-A0A7Y2VML4-F1
#
_entry.id   AF-A0A7Y2VML4-F1
#
_cell.length_a   1.000
_cell.length_b   1.000
_cell.length_c   1.000
_cell.angle_alpha   90.00
_cell.angle_beta   90.00
_cell.angle_gamma   90.00
#
_symmetry.space_group_name_H-M   'P 1'
#
loop_
_entity.id
_entity.type
_entity.pdbx_description
1 polymer ?
#
loop_
_entity_poly.entity_id
_entity_poly.type
_entity_poly.pdbx_seq_one_letter_code
_entity_poly.pdbx_strand_id
1 'polypeptide(L)'
;MLEFEDVAVRKERLSQLVGVENLVWLQVSGFDKVYAIANEDLDRSTEEKTSAVHFLRFELAGEMISALRAGSVLTFGTDHAGYPYTCEVPAVTLEALLGDLDG
;
A
#
# COMPACT_ATOMS: atom_id res chain seq x y z
N MET A 1 -3.81 7.71 2.14
CA MET A 1 -4.92 8.55 2.66
C MET A 1 -6.21 8.11 2.01
N LEU A 2 -7.29 8.01 2.78
CA LEU A 2 -8.66 7.77 2.30
C LEU A 2 -9.41 9.10 2.35
N GLU A 3 -9.80 9.62 1.19
CA GLU A 3 -10.40 10.95 1.09
C GLU A 3 -11.82 10.88 0.51
N PHE A 4 -12.75 11.57 1.18
CA PHE A 4 -14.15 11.69 0.79
C PHE A 4 -14.60 13.11 1.10
N GLU A 5 -15.21 13.80 0.14
CA GLU A 5 -15.63 15.20 0.26
C GLU A 5 -16.71 15.39 1.34
N ASP A 6 -17.75 14.56 1.30
CA ASP A 6 -18.86 14.60 2.25
C ASP A 6 -18.53 13.85 3.55
N VAL A 7 -18.81 14.47 4.69
CA VAL A 7 -18.50 13.94 6.03
C VAL A 7 -19.35 12.72 6.39
N ALA A 8 -20.62 12.67 5.97
CA ALA A 8 -21.48 11.53 6.20
C ALA A 8 -21.02 10.34 5.36
N VAL A 9 -20.70 10.58 4.08
CA VAL A 9 -20.11 9.56 3.20
C VAL A 9 -18.78 9.07 3.75
N ARG A 10 -17.91 9.96 4.21
CA ARG A 10 -16.61 9.61 4.81
C ARG A 10 -16.79 8.63 5.98
N LYS A 11 -17.69 8.93 6.92
CA LYS A 11 -17.92 8.09 8.10
C LYS A 11 -18.38 6.68 7.71
N GLU A 12 -19.32 6.58 6.77
CA GLU A 12 -19.84 5.30 6.28
C GLU A 12 -18.77 4.51 5.53
N ARG A 13 -18.00 5.16 4.66
CA ARG A 13 -16.94 4.51 3.89
C ARG A 13 -15.80 4.02 4.77
N LEU A 14 -15.40 4.78 5.78
CA LEU A 14 -14.35 4.35 6.72
C LEU A 14 -14.79 3.14 7.57
N SER A 15 -16.08 2.97 7.88
CA SER A 15 -16.57 1.73 8.50
C SER A 15 -16.63 0.55 7.53
N GLN A 16 -16.77 0.79 6.22
CA GLN A 16 -16.74 -0.27 5.19
C GLN A 16 -15.32 -0.69 4.81
N LEU A 17 -14.31 0.11 5.12
CA LEU A 17 -12.90 -0.11 4.76
C LEU A 17 -12.02 -0.47 5.96
N VAL A 18 -12.62 -1.01 7.03
CA VAL A 18 -11.88 -1.42 8.22
C VAL A 18 -10.83 -2.48 7.85
N GLY A 19 -9.57 -2.21 8.18
CA GLY A 19 -8.45 -3.11 7.89
C GLY A 19 -7.90 -3.03 6.46
N VAL A 20 -8.38 -2.09 5.63
CA VAL A 20 -7.86 -1.89 4.27
C VAL A 20 -6.35 -1.67 4.25
N GLU A 21 -5.81 -1.01 5.27
CA GLU A 21 -4.39 -0.72 5.43
C GLU A 21 -3.52 -1.97 5.47
N ASN A 22 -4.03 -3.08 5.99
CA ASN A 22 -3.31 -4.36 6.08
C ASN A 22 -3.41 -5.18 4.78
N LEU A 23 -4.26 -4.76 3.85
CA LEU A 23 -4.51 -5.43 2.57
C LEU A 23 -3.96 -4.65 1.38
N VAL A 24 -3.28 -3.52 1.63
CA VAL A 24 -2.49 -2.84 0.60
C VAL A 24 -1.21 -3.63 0.37
N TRP A 25 -0.87 -3.84 -0.89
CA TRP A 25 0.31 -4.59 -1.30
C TRP A 25 1.01 -3.92 -2.47
N LEU A 26 2.29 -4.26 -2.64
CA LEU A 26 3.03 -4.09 -3.87
C LEU A 26 3.53 -5.43 -4.41
N GLN A 27 3.79 -5.50 -5.71
CA GLN A 27 4.30 -6.69 -6.36
C GLN A 27 5.31 -6.30 -7.44
N VAL A 28 6.49 -6.90 -7.37
CA VAL A 28 7.47 -6.89 -8.46
C VAL A 28 7.13 -8.05 -9.40
N SER A 29 7.06 -7.79 -10.70
CA SER A 29 6.75 -8.82 -11.70
C SER A 29 7.65 -10.04 -11.54
N GLY A 30 7.04 -11.22 -11.35
CA GLY A 30 7.74 -12.49 -11.12
C GLY A 30 7.97 -12.86 -9.65
N PHE A 31 7.55 -12.01 -8.71
CA PHE A 31 7.63 -12.25 -7.26
C PHE A 31 6.24 -12.28 -6.60
N ASP A 32 6.19 -12.81 -5.38
CA ASP A 32 5.00 -12.77 -4.54
C ASP A 32 4.68 -11.32 -4.09
N LYS A 33 3.43 -11.11 -3.69
CA LYS A 33 2.98 -9.82 -3.13
C LYS A 33 3.67 -9.54 -1.79
N VAL A 34 4.12 -8.30 -1.63
CA VAL A 34 4.57 -7.75 -0.36
C VAL A 34 3.43 -6.89 0.22
N TYR A 35 2.80 -7.39 1.28
CA TYR A 35 1.77 -6.64 2.00
C TYR A 35 2.40 -5.57 2.89
N ALA A 36 1.68 -4.46 3.05
CA ALA A 36 2.11 -3.36 3.89
C ALA A 36 2.12 -3.76 5.37
N ILE A 37 3.12 -3.27 6.09
CA ILE A 37 3.12 -3.23 7.54
C ILE A 37 2.61 -1.83 7.93
N ALA A 38 1.42 -1.78 8.54
CA ALA A 38 0.70 -0.53 8.79
C ALA A 38 0.82 -0.06 10.25
N ASN A 39 0.96 1.25 10.43
CA ASN A 39 0.77 1.95 11.72
C ASN A 39 1.64 1.41 12.89
N GLU A 40 2.88 1.00 12.62
CA GLU A 40 3.81 0.51 13.65
C GLU A 40 4.17 1.57 14.70
N ASP A 41 3.89 2.84 14.42
CA ASP A 41 4.05 3.97 15.32
C ASP A 41 2.90 4.10 16.35
N LEU A 42 1.81 3.33 16.20
CA LEU A 42 0.64 3.40 17.06
C LEU A 42 0.54 2.17 17.98
N ASP A 43 0.51 2.41 19.29
CA ASP A 43 0.41 1.35 20.31
C ASP A 43 -0.90 0.52 20.21
N ARG A 44 -1.97 1.06 19.60
CA ARG A 44 -3.29 0.39 19.47
C ARG A 44 -4.09 0.91 18.27
N SER A 45 -4.52 0.00 17.40
CA SER A 45 -5.59 0.24 16.42
C SER A 45 -6.95 -0.02 17.09
N THR A 46 -7.84 0.98 17.17
CA THR A 46 -9.21 0.76 17.66
C THR A 46 -10.06 0.04 16.60
N GLU A 47 -10.72 -1.05 16.99
CA GLU A 47 -11.47 -1.98 16.12
C GLU A 47 -12.74 -1.41 15.47
N GLU A 48 -13.20 -0.21 15.83
CA GLU A 48 -14.51 0.29 15.37
C GLU A 48 -14.48 1.01 14.01
N LYS A 49 -13.40 1.74 13.67
CA LYS A 49 -13.30 2.53 12.43
C LYS A 49 -11.84 2.67 11.99
N THR A 50 -11.58 2.55 10.68
CA THR A 50 -10.24 2.83 10.15
C THR A 50 -9.95 4.34 10.09
N SER A 51 -8.67 4.69 10.12
CA SER A 51 -8.21 6.06 10.01
C SER A 51 -8.33 6.57 8.58
N ALA A 52 -8.45 7.88 8.38
CA ALA A 52 -8.29 8.45 7.04
C ALA A 52 -6.82 8.46 6.59
N VAL A 53 -5.87 8.38 7.52
CA VAL A 53 -4.43 8.43 7.26
C VAL A 53 -3.75 7.26 7.95
N HIS A 54 -2.92 6.55 7.19
CA HIS A 54 -2.12 5.42 7.63
C HIS A 54 -0.68 5.62 7.16
N PHE A 55 0.27 5.19 7.98
CA PHE A 55 1.66 5.05 7.58
C PHE A 55 1.91 3.59 7.22
N LEU A 56 2.45 3.35 6.03
CA LEU A 56 2.70 2.01 5.49
C LEU A 56 4.19 1.86 5.24
N ARG A 57 4.73 0.72 5.65
CA ARG A 57 6.08 0.29 5.33
C ARG A 57 6.02 -0.97 4.49
N PHE A 58 6.86 -1.05 3.48
CA PHE A 58 7.02 -2.23 2.63
C PHE A 58 8.46 -2.71 2.72
N GLU A 59 8.65 -4.01 2.92
CA GLU A 59 9.96 -4.63 2.95
C GLU A 59 10.19 -5.41 1.66
N LEU A 60 11.11 -4.92 0.82
CA LEU A 60 11.52 -5.62 -0.39
C LEU A 60 12.79 -6.40 -0.13
N ALA A 61 12.83 -7.64 -0.58
CA ALA A 61 14.06 -8.43 -0.60
C ALA A 61 15.05 -7.88 -1.64
N GLY A 62 16.35 -8.09 -1.42
CA GLY A 62 17.38 -7.61 -2.35
C GLY A 62 17.23 -8.11 -3.80
N GLU A 63 16.68 -9.32 -3.99
CA GLU A 63 16.37 -9.86 -5.32
C GLU A 63 15.25 -9.08 -6.04
N MET A 64 14.24 -8.61 -5.30
CA MET A 64 13.16 -7.78 -5.84
C MET A 64 13.70 -6.41 -6.26
N ILE A 65 14.55 -5.81 -5.41
CA ILE A 65 15.22 -4.53 -5.70
C ILE A 65 16.08 -4.66 -6.96
N SER A 66 16.87 -5.75 -7.05
CA SER A 66 17.69 -6.05 -8.22
C SER A 66 16.85 -6.20 -9.49
N ALA A 67 15.71 -6.90 -9.40
CA ALA A 67 14.80 -7.07 -10.53
C ALA A 67 14.16 -5.75 -10.97
N LEU A 68 13.78 -4.88 -10.04
CA LEU A 68 13.27 -3.54 -10.37
C LEU A 68 14.34 -2.68 -11.04
N ARG A 69 15.59 -2.72 -10.56
CA ARG A 69 16.73 -2.03 -11.20
C ARG A 69 17.03 -2.57 -12.60
N ALA A 70 16.70 -3.84 -12.86
CA ALA A 70 16.80 -4.46 -14.19
C ALA A 70 15.60 -4.15 -15.12
N GLY A 71 14.62 -3.34 -14.65
CA GLY A 71 13.47 -2.91 -15.45
C GLY A 71 12.20 -3.73 -15.25
N SER A 72 12.10 -4.53 -14.18
CA SER A 72 10.85 -5.22 -13.84
C SER A 72 9.75 -4.23 -13.46
N VAL A 73 8.50 -4.59 -13.77
CA VAL A 73 7.33 -3.77 -13.44
C VAL A 73 7.02 -3.86 -11.95
N LEU A 74 6.73 -2.71 -11.34
CA LEU A 74 6.19 -2.60 -9.99
C LEU A 74 4.69 -2.30 -10.08
N THR A 75 3.86 -3.08 -9.38
CA THR A 75 2.41 -2.87 -9.28
C THR A 75 2.03 -2.66 -7.82
N PHE A 76 1.14 -1.71 -7.55
CA PHE A 76 0.45 -1.58 -6.27
C PHE A 76 -0.99 -2.07 -6.39
N GLY A 77 -1.54 -2.54 -5.29
CA GLY A 77 -2.95 -2.86 -5.23
C GLY A 77 -3.47 -3.06 -3.82
N THR A 78 -4.74 -3.46 -3.75
CA THR A 78 -5.36 -3.90 -2.51
C THR A 78 -6.31 -5.05 -2.75
N ASP A 79 -6.28 -6.01 -1.84
CA ASP A 79 -7.17 -7.16 -1.84
C ASP A 79 -8.42 -6.95 -0.97
N HIS A 80 -8.63 -5.73 -0.45
CA HIS A 80 -9.79 -5.41 0.36
C HIS A 80 -11.07 -5.45 -0.51
N ALA A 81 -12.04 -6.29 -0.14
CA ALA A 81 -13.27 -6.50 -0.91
C ALA A 81 -14.09 -5.22 -1.16
N GLY A 82 -14.02 -4.26 -0.23
CA GLY A 82 -14.65 -2.94 -0.37
C GLY A 82 -13.96 -1.98 -1.36
N TYR A 83 -12.77 -2.32 -1.85
CA TYR A 83 -12.01 -1.51 -2.80
C TYR A 83 -11.00 -2.35 -3.61
N PRO A 84 -11.43 -3.24 -4.53
CA PRO A 84 -10.50 -4.04 -5.34
C PRO A 84 -9.88 -3.16 -6.43
N TYR A 85 -8.61 -2.78 -6.25
CA TYR A 85 -7.91 -1.90 -7.18
C TYR A 85 -6.45 -2.29 -7.34
N THR A 86 -5.92 -2.15 -8.55
CA THR A 86 -4.51 -2.35 -8.88
C THR A 86 -4.05 -1.31 -9.89
N CYS A 87 -2.80 -0.85 -9.76
CA CYS A 87 -2.17 0.02 -10.75
C CYS A 87 -0.68 -0.28 -10.88
N GLU A 88 -0.19 -0.23 -12.12
CA GLU A 88 1.25 -0.21 -12.39
C GLU A 88 1.83 1.14 -11.99
N VAL A 89 3.02 1.11 -11.41
CA VAL A 89 3.77 2.31 -11.02
C VAL A 89 4.45 2.89 -12.27
N PRO A 90 4.21 4.16 -12.61
CA PRO A 90 4.89 4.81 -13.73
C PRO A 90 6.42 4.81 -13.54
N ALA A 91 7.16 4.67 -14.64
CA ALA A 91 8.63 4.55 -14.62
C ALA A 91 9.32 5.68 -13.82
N VAL A 92 8.89 6.93 -14.00
CA VAL A 92 9.46 8.09 -13.28
C VAL A 92 9.28 7.99 -11.75
N THR A 93 8.16 7.43 -11.30
CA THR A 93 7.90 7.21 -9.87
C THR A 93 8.73 6.03 -9.36
N LEU A 94 8.83 4.95 -10.14
CA LEU A 94 9.67 3.81 -9.81
C LEU A 94 11.14 4.20 -9.67
N GLU A 95 11.66 5.02 -10.59
CA GLU A 95 13.04 5.55 -10.53
C GLU A 95 13.30 6.33 -9.24
N ALA A 96 12.36 7.17 -8.82
CA ALA A 96 12.47 7.91 -7.56
C ALA A 96 12.49 6.95 -6.36
N LEU A 97 11.58 5.97 -6.31
CA LEU A 97 11.51 4.98 -5.23
C LEU A 97 12.79 4.13 -5.14
N LEU A 98 13.39 3.77 -6.29
CA LEU A 98 14.67 3.05 -6.32
C LEU A 98 15.84 3.85 -5.74
N GLY A 99 15.70 5.18 -5.63
CA GLY A 99 16.67 6.04 -4.95
C GLY A 99 16.66 5.88 -3.42
N ASP A 100 15.55 5.41 -2.86
CA ASP A 100 15.36 5.25 -1.41
C ASP A 100 15.78 3.84 -0.92
N LEU A 101 16.07 2.91 -1.83
CA LEU A 101 16.35 1.51 -1.53
C LEU A 101 17.84 1.18 -1.63
N ASP A 102 18.43 0.77 -0.51
CA ASP A 102 19.76 0.16 -0.50
C ASP A 102 19.70 -1.26 -1.10
N GLY A 103 20.66 -1.58 -1.98
CA GLY A 103 20.78 -2.88 -2.65
C GLY A 103 22.09 -3.57 -2.33
#